data_AF-A0A1V4A1K4-F1
#
_entry.id   AF-A0A1V4A1K4-F1
#
_cell.length_a   1.000
_cell.length_b   1.000
_cell.length_c   1.000
_cell.angle_alpha   90.00
_cell.angle_beta   90.00
_cell.angle_gamma   90.00
#
_symmetry.space_group_name_H-M   'P 1'
#
loop_
_entity.id
_entity.type
_entity.pdbx_description
1 polymer ?
#
loop_
_entity_poly.entity_id
_entity_poly.type
_entity_poly.pdbx_seq_one_letter_code
_entity_poly.pdbx_strand_id
1 'polypeptide(L)'
;MTWVDMSRMLRVSVPALRKWRKAGGVSPENRDRLAGLVAFLQVLYEAGVRDPAQWITQPLVDGYTVTILDLYSTERAPGFVDLGASDVTPVMLLDRIEPQWRETHKSEYEVVSAEDGLPALRPRG
;
A
#
# COMPACT_ATOMS: atom_id res chain seq x y z
N MET A 1 3.96 -7.93 5.20
CA MET A 1 4.98 -6.99 4.68
C MET A 1 6.37 -7.62 4.66
N THR A 2 7.06 -7.52 3.53
CA THR A 2 8.38 -8.09 3.24
C THR A 2 9.49 -7.02 3.24
N TRP A 3 10.77 -7.43 3.15
CA TRP A 3 11.87 -6.49 2.93
C TRP A 3 11.78 -5.73 1.60
N VAL A 4 11.19 -6.36 0.58
CA VAL A 4 10.99 -5.74 -0.73
C VAL A 4 9.96 -4.62 -0.61
N ASP A 5 8.88 -4.85 0.13
CA ASP A 5 7.83 -3.86 0.38
C ASP A 5 8.39 -2.62 1.08
N MET A 6 9.12 -2.82 2.19
CA MET A 6 9.78 -1.72 2.89
C MET A 6 10.79 -0.98 2.00
N SER A 7 11.50 -1.69 1.13
CA SER A 7 12.46 -1.10 0.20
C SER A 7 11.80 -0.16 -0.80
N ARG A 8 10.62 -0.54 -1.31
CA ARG A 8 9.80 0.28 -2.22
C ARG A 8 9.27 1.52 -1.50
N MET A 9 8.65 1.34 -0.34
CA MET A 9 8.05 2.44 0.43
C MET A 9 9.09 3.47 0.90
N LEU A 10 10.28 3.00 1.33
CA LEU A 10 11.35 3.88 1.80
C LEU A 10 12.26 4.37 0.66
N ARG A 11 12.07 3.90 -0.57
CA ARG A 11 12.89 4.19 -1.76
C ARG A 11 14.39 3.92 -1.52
N VAL A 12 14.69 2.83 -0.84
CA VAL A 12 16.07 2.37 -0.59
C VAL A 12 16.23 0.91 -1.01
N SER A 13 17.47 0.45 -1.17
CA SER A 13 17.72 -0.93 -1.57
C SER A 13 17.53 -1.93 -0.40
N VAL A 14 17.12 -3.16 -0.70
CA VAL A 14 17.07 -4.25 0.29
C VAL A 14 18.43 -4.49 0.98
N PRO A 15 19.59 -4.44 0.29
CA PRO A 15 20.90 -4.48 0.94
C PRO A 15 21.13 -3.36 1.95
N ALA A 16 20.66 -2.13 1.67
CA ALA A 16 20.75 -1.01 2.61
C ALA A 16 19.95 -1.29 3.89
N LEU A 17 18.69 -1.77 3.74
CA LEU A 17 17.87 -2.16 4.89
C LEU A 17 18.53 -3.27 5.73
N ARG A 18 19.11 -4.28 5.07
CA ARG A 18 19.86 -5.35 5.75
C ARG A 18 21.09 -4.82 6.50
N LYS A 19 21.81 -3.87 5.91
CA LYS A 19 22.95 -3.19 6.55
C LYS A 19 22.50 -2.44 7.80
N TRP A 20 21.43 -1.64 7.71
CA TRP A 20 20.88 -0.88 8.84
C TRP A 20 20.52 -1.79 10.02
N ARG A 21 19.87 -2.92 9.74
CA ARG A 21 19.50 -3.91 10.76
C ARG A 21 20.72 -4.52 11.48
N LYS A 22 21.80 -4.80 10.77
CA LYS A 22 22.97 -5.52 11.31
C LYS A 22 24.02 -4.60 11.93
N ALA A 23 24.29 -3.48 11.27
CA ALA A 23 25.46 -2.65 11.52
C ALA A 23 25.11 -1.17 11.77
N GLY A 24 23.82 -0.80 11.73
CA GLY A 24 23.39 0.59 11.86
C GLY A 24 23.84 1.46 10.68
N GLY A 25 24.20 2.72 10.96
CA GLY A 25 24.64 3.67 9.94
C GLY A 25 23.51 4.20 9.06
N VAL A 26 22.31 4.33 9.61
CA VAL A 26 21.18 5.00 8.94
C VAL A 26 21.44 6.50 8.95
N SER A 27 21.37 7.16 7.79
CA SER A 27 21.42 8.63 7.75
C SER A 27 20.22 9.23 8.47
N PRO A 28 20.32 10.46 9.01
CA PRO A 28 19.18 11.13 9.66
C PRO A 28 17.91 11.14 8.78
N GLU A 29 18.04 11.50 7.51
CA GLU A 29 16.90 11.52 6.55
C GLU A 29 16.22 10.15 6.41
N ASN A 30 17.00 9.06 6.33
CA ASN A 30 16.44 7.72 6.23
C ASN A 30 15.84 7.23 7.55
N ARG A 31 16.38 7.73 8.67
CA ARG A 31 15.81 7.48 10.00
C ARG A 31 14.45 8.14 10.12
N ASP A 32 14.28 9.36 9.60
CA ASP A 32 13.00 10.07 9.59
C ASP A 32 11.97 9.37 8.71
N ARG A 33 12.36 8.91 7.51
CA ARG A 33 11.48 8.10 6.64
C ARG A 33 11.03 6.81 7.32
N LEU A 34 11.95 6.11 7.98
CA LEU A 34 11.64 4.88 8.72
C LEU A 34 10.71 5.16 9.90
N ALA A 35 10.98 6.22 10.66
CA ALA A 35 10.12 6.64 11.76
C ALA A 35 8.72 7.02 11.27
N GLY A 36 8.60 7.73 10.14
CA GLY A 36 7.33 8.07 9.51
C GLY A 36 6.54 6.82 9.10
N LEU A 37 7.20 5.82 8.48
CA LEU A 37 6.55 4.55 8.13
C LEU A 37 6.07 3.78 9.37
N VAL A 38 6.89 3.72 10.43
CA VAL A 38 6.49 3.06 11.68
C VAL A 38 5.29 3.78 12.32
N ALA A 39 5.35 5.12 12.40
CA ALA A 39 4.25 5.92 12.92
C ALA A 39 2.97 5.73 12.11
N PHE A 40 3.06 5.71 10.78
CA PHE A 40 1.92 5.44 9.91
C PHE A 40 1.25 4.09 10.21
N LEU A 41 2.03 3.01 10.31
CA LEU A 41 1.49 1.68 10.63
C LEU A 41 0.86 1.62 12.03
N GLN A 42 1.45 2.34 13.00
CA GLN A 42 0.89 2.45 14.35
C GLN A 42 -0.44 3.20 14.36
N VAL A 43 -0.52 4.34 13.68
CA VAL A 43 -1.75 5.12 13.58
C VAL A 43 -2.85 4.35 12.87
N LEU A 44 -2.54 3.58 11.82
CA LEU A 44 -3.51 2.68 11.19
C LEU A 44 -4.06 1.64 12.16
N TYR A 45 -3.19 1.06 12.98
CA TYR A 45 -3.61 0.10 14.00
C TYR A 45 -4.54 0.75 15.02
N GLU A 46 -4.21 1.95 15.49
CA GLU A 46 -5.03 2.75 16.40
C GLU A 46 -6.38 3.15 15.79
N ALA A 47 -6.42 3.39 14.47
CA ALA A 47 -7.65 3.66 13.72
C ALA A 47 -8.55 2.42 13.50
N GLY A 48 -8.13 1.23 13.97
CA GLY A 48 -8.92 0.01 13.91
C GLY A 48 -8.51 -0.99 12.82
N VAL A 49 -7.45 -0.71 12.06
CA VAL A 49 -6.91 -1.67 11.08
C VAL A 49 -6.14 -2.76 11.81
N ARG A 50 -6.71 -3.98 11.88
CA ARG A 50 -6.15 -5.09 12.69
C ARG A 50 -4.76 -5.54 12.27
N ASP A 51 -4.50 -5.62 10.97
CA ASP A 51 -3.18 -5.93 10.41
C ASP A 51 -2.82 -4.87 9.35
N PRO A 52 -2.22 -3.74 9.75
CA PRO A 52 -1.84 -2.68 8.83
C PRO A 52 -0.86 -3.17 7.76
N ALA A 53 0.04 -4.07 8.12
CA ALA A 53 1.09 -4.56 7.23
C ALA A 53 0.54 -5.46 6.11
N GLN A 54 -0.54 -6.19 6.36
CA GLN A 54 -1.30 -6.90 5.33
C GLN A 54 -2.23 -5.95 4.57
N TRP A 55 -2.96 -5.09 5.28
CA TRP A 55 -3.98 -4.22 4.71
C TRP A 55 -3.41 -3.29 3.62
N ILE A 56 -2.24 -2.70 3.82
CA ILE A 56 -1.61 -1.82 2.81
C ILE A 56 -1.18 -2.54 1.52
N THR A 57 -1.15 -3.87 1.53
CA THR A 57 -0.78 -4.70 0.35
C THR A 57 -1.99 -5.15 -0.45
N GLN A 58 -3.20 -4.89 0.04
CA GLN A 58 -4.44 -5.25 -0.65
C GLN A 58 -4.78 -4.19 -1.70
N PRO A 59 -5.35 -4.59 -2.85
CA PRO A 59 -5.93 -3.64 -3.80
C PRO A 59 -6.95 -2.73 -3.14
N LEU A 60 -6.86 -1.44 -3.44
CA LEU A 60 -7.79 -0.44 -2.92
C LEU A 60 -9.19 -0.57 -3.54
N VAL A 61 -9.26 -1.01 -4.80
CA VAL A 61 -10.51 -1.18 -5.56
C VAL A 61 -10.47 -2.49 -6.34
N ASP A 62 -11.56 -3.23 -6.30
CA ASP A 62 -11.70 -4.49 -7.05
C ASP A 62 -11.50 -4.27 -8.56
N GLY A 63 -10.73 -5.17 -9.18
CA GLY A 63 -10.39 -5.08 -10.60
C GLY A 63 -9.23 -4.13 -10.93
N TYR A 64 -8.61 -3.52 -9.92
CA TYR A 64 -7.40 -2.70 -10.05
C TYR A 64 -6.26 -3.29 -9.23
N THR A 65 -5.02 -2.95 -9.58
CA THR A 65 -3.82 -3.47 -8.90
C THR A 65 -3.20 -2.48 -7.92
N VAL A 66 -3.72 -1.25 -7.84
CA VAL A 66 -3.18 -0.20 -6.99
C VAL A 66 -3.38 -0.48 -5.50
N THR A 67 -2.30 -0.41 -4.74
CA THR A 67 -2.29 -0.61 -3.28
C THR A 67 -1.80 0.64 -2.55
N ILE A 68 -2.02 0.71 -1.24
CA ILE A 68 -1.47 1.78 -0.40
C ILE A 68 0.06 1.73 -0.41
N LEU A 69 0.65 0.53 -0.43
CA LEU A 69 2.09 0.33 -0.52
C LEU A 69 2.68 1.03 -1.75
N ASP A 70 2.02 0.96 -2.90
CA ASP A 70 2.48 1.58 -4.15
C ASP A 70 2.43 3.12 -4.09
N LEU A 71 1.43 3.65 -3.39
CA LEU A 71 1.14 5.09 -3.33
C LEU A 71 1.73 5.77 -2.10
N TYR A 72 2.36 5.02 -1.19
CA TYR A 72 2.78 5.54 0.10
C TYR A 72 3.82 6.65 -0.02
N SER A 73 3.52 7.75 0.68
CA SER A 73 4.48 8.79 1.07
C SER A 73 4.01 9.40 2.38
N THR A 74 4.92 10.02 3.13
CA THR A 74 4.56 10.67 4.40
C THR A 74 3.50 11.76 4.21
N GLU A 75 3.50 12.45 3.07
CA GLU A 75 2.53 13.49 2.71
C GLU A 75 1.14 12.92 2.42
N ARG A 76 1.07 11.69 1.89
CA ARG A 76 -0.19 10.99 1.58
C ARG A 76 -0.72 10.17 2.76
N ALA A 77 0.12 9.90 3.77
CA ALA A 77 -0.19 9.05 4.92
C ALA A 77 -1.51 9.42 5.65
N PRO A 78 -1.83 10.70 5.92
CA PRO A 78 -3.10 11.05 6.57
C PRO A 78 -4.33 10.55 5.82
N GLY A 79 -4.34 10.62 4.48
CA GLY A 79 -5.48 10.16 3.68
C GLY A 79 -5.69 8.64 3.74
N PHE A 80 -4.64 7.86 3.97
CA PHE A 80 -4.76 6.41 4.19
C PHE A 80 -5.25 6.09 5.61
N VAL A 81 -4.96 6.96 6.59
CA VAL A 81 -5.52 6.85 7.94
C VAL A 81 -7.02 7.12 7.92
N ASP A 82 -7.46 8.20 7.25
CA ASP A 82 -8.90 8.48 7.04
C ASP A 82 -9.62 7.30 6.39
N LEU A 83 -8.96 6.66 5.41
CA LEU A 83 -9.49 5.46 4.76
C LEU A 83 -9.62 4.28 5.74
N GLY A 84 -8.60 4.06 6.59
CA GLY A 84 -8.61 3.01 7.60
C GLY A 84 -9.70 3.22 8.65
N ALA A 85 -9.98 4.48 9.00
CA ALA A 85 -11.07 4.89 9.90
C ALA A 85 -12.47 4.81 9.24
N SER A 86 -12.54 4.50 7.93
CA SER A 86 -13.77 4.51 7.11
C SER A 86 -14.42 5.89 6.94
N ASP A 87 -13.65 6.98 7.09
CA ASP A 87 -14.13 8.36 6.87
C ASP A 87 -14.21 8.72 5.38
N VAL A 88 -13.44 8.02 4.54
CA VAL A 88 -13.44 8.17 3.07
C VAL A 88 -13.50 6.81 2.37
N THR A 89 -14.01 6.79 1.14
CA THR A 89 -13.99 5.57 0.31
C THR A 89 -12.68 5.47 -0.48
N PRO A 90 -12.24 4.25 -0.88
CA PRO A 90 -11.05 4.09 -1.71
C PRO A 90 -11.10 4.88 -3.02
N VAL A 91 -12.26 4.93 -3.68
CA VAL A 91 -12.46 5.67 -4.93
C VAL A 91 -12.27 7.17 -4.71
N MET A 92 -12.88 7.74 -3.68
CA MET A 92 -12.72 9.17 -3.35
C MET A 92 -11.27 9.52 -3.01
N LEU A 93 -10.57 8.63 -2.30
CA LEU A 93 -9.16 8.83 -1.99
C LEU A 93 -8.31 8.84 -3.26
N LEU A 94 -8.48 7.83 -4.12
CA LEU A 94 -7.72 7.69 -5.36
C LEU A 94 -7.98 8.84 -6.35
N ASP A 95 -9.23 9.28 -6.49
CA ASP A 95 -9.58 10.44 -7.33
C ASP A 95 -8.85 11.72 -6.89
N ARG A 96 -8.52 11.84 -5.59
CA ARG A 96 -7.79 12.97 -5.02
C ARG A 96 -6.27 12.83 -5.19
N ILE A 97 -5.70 11.66 -4.88
CA ILE A 97 -4.23 11.50 -4.74
C ILE A 97 -3.55 10.94 -5.99
N GLU A 98 -4.30 10.27 -6.86
CA GLU A 98 -3.81 9.62 -8.08
C GLU A 98 -4.88 9.72 -9.19
N PRO A 99 -5.20 10.91 -9.73
CA PRO A 99 -6.41 11.11 -10.55
C PRO A 99 -6.52 10.22 -11.80
N GLN A 100 -5.39 9.72 -12.32
CA GLN A 100 -5.31 8.85 -13.50
C GLN A 100 -5.28 7.35 -13.16
N TRP A 101 -5.61 6.99 -11.92
CA TRP A 101 -5.48 5.61 -11.44
C TRP A 101 -6.32 4.60 -12.24
N ARG A 102 -7.43 5.06 -12.84
CA ARG A 102 -8.33 4.20 -13.63
C ARG A 102 -7.69 3.74 -14.93
N GLU A 103 -6.81 4.54 -15.50
CA GLU A 103 -6.10 4.22 -16.72
C GLU A 103 -4.78 3.48 -16.42
N THR A 104 -4.09 3.85 -15.34
CA THR A 104 -2.73 3.36 -15.06
C THR A 104 -2.67 2.07 -14.26
N HIS A 105 -3.73 1.73 -13.50
CA HIS A 105 -3.75 0.58 -12.58
C HIS A 105 -4.86 -0.43 -12.87
N LYS A 106 -5.51 -0.34 -14.03
CA LYS A 106 -6.54 -1.30 -14.43
C LYS A 106 -5.90 -2.69 -14.59
N SER A 107 -6.50 -3.70 -13.98
CA SER A 107 -6.05 -5.07 -14.14
C SER A 107 -6.40 -5.58 -15.55
N GLU A 108 -5.42 -6.19 -16.21
CA GLU A 108 -5.56 -6.95 -17.47
C GLU A 108 -6.45 -8.20 -17.31
N TYR A 109 -6.79 -8.57 -16.07
CA TYR A 109 -7.61 -9.73 -15.74
C TYR A 109 -8.79 -9.31 -14.86
N GLU A 110 -9.90 -10.03 -15.00
CA GLU A 110 -11.09 -9.88 -14.16
C GLU A 110 -11.51 -11.21 -13.54
N VAL A 111 -12.11 -11.14 -12.35
CA VAL A 111 -12.70 -12.29 -11.67
C VAL A 111 -14.12 -12.48 -12.20
N VAL A 112 -14.41 -13.68 -12.69
CA VAL A 112 -15.75 -14.12 -13.12
C VAL A 112 -16.16 -15.37 -12.34
N SER A 113 -17.45 -15.65 -12.26
CA SER A 113 -17.93 -16.94 -11.78
C SER A 113 -17.87 -17.95 -12.93
N ALA A 114 -17.14 -19.05 -12.75
CA ALA A 114 -17.11 -20.16 -13.70
C ALA A 114 -18.40 -21.01 -13.61
N GLU A 115 -18.55 -21.97 -14.53
CA GLU A 115 -19.73 -22.86 -14.60
C GLU A 115 -19.95 -23.70 -13.34
N ASP A 116 -18.88 -23.95 -12.57
CA ASP A 116 -18.89 -24.62 -11.27
C ASP A 116 -19.27 -23.69 -10.10
N GLY A 117 -19.54 -22.41 -10.37
CA GLY A 117 -19.84 -21.39 -9.39
C GLY A 117 -18.61 -20.86 -8.64
N LEU A 118 -17.40 -21.32 -8.97
CA LEU A 118 -16.16 -20.88 -8.33
C LEU A 118 -15.58 -19.62 -9.01
N PRO A 119 -14.82 -18.80 -8.27
CA PRO A 119 -14.10 -17.67 -8.87
C PRO A 119 -13.04 -18.15 -9.86
N ALA A 120 -13.09 -17.63 -11.08
CA ALA A 120 -12.10 -17.84 -12.13
C ALA A 120 -11.55 -16.50 -12.63
N LEU A 121 -10.29 -16.49 -13.05
CA LEU A 121 -9.69 -15.33 -13.71
C LEU A 121 -9.80 -15.49 -15.22
N ARG A 122 -10.20 -14.42 -15.91
CA ARG A 122 -10.10 -14.33 -17.36
C ARG A 122 -9.41 -13.03 -17.78
N PRO A 123 -8.70 -13.01 -18.93
CA PRO A 123 -8.28 -11.76 -19.53
C PRO A 123 -9.48 -10.83 -19.71
N ARG A 124 -9.30 -9.57 -19.33
CA ARG A 124 -10.31 -8.53 -19.49
C ARG A 124 -10.34 -8.11 -20.96
N GLY A 125 -11.53 -8.09 -21.56
CA GLY A 125 -11.78 -7.63 -22.93
C GLY A 125 -11.96 -6.12 -23.04
#